data_AF-A0A7C1NSD3-F1
#
_entry.id   AF-A0A7C1NSD3-F1
#
_cell.length_a   1.000
_cell.length_b   1.000
_cell.length_c   1.000
_cell.angle_alpha   90.00
_cell.angle_beta   90.00
_cell.angle_gamma   90.00
#
_symmetry.space_group_name_H-M   'P 1'
#
loop_
_entity.id
_entity.type
_entity.pdbx_description
1 polymer ?
#
loop_
_entity_poly.entity_id
_entity_poly.type
_entity_poly.pdbx_seq_one_letter_code
_entity_poly.pdbx_strand_id
1 'polypeptide(L)'
;MPRSKIKNTILAKTYLKNDLNATKTMRKLKPHITNGTAKFYGSKMLNNAGFQRALKDEMDSQGITSEKLTELLNRNMGQENNLPASNTAIDMAFKVRGDYAPEKKLNVNLTLQGKELDKAIKEKLEEIKLLSDA
;
A
#
# COMPACT_ATOMS: atom_id res chain seq x y z
N MET A 1 13.61 -17.30 -21.27
CA MET A 1 13.40 -16.21 -20.29
C MET A 1 14.73 -15.84 -19.62
N PRO A 2 14.99 -14.57 -19.27
CA PRO A 2 16.23 -14.15 -18.61
C PRO A 2 16.36 -14.73 -17.18
N ARG A 3 17.58 -15.15 -16.80
CA ARG A 3 17.90 -15.84 -15.52
C ARG A 3 17.45 -15.09 -14.26
N SER A 4 17.40 -13.76 -14.30
CA SER A 4 16.94 -12.91 -13.19
C SER A 4 15.45 -13.06 -12.89
N LYS A 5 14.61 -13.20 -13.92
CA LYS A 5 13.16 -13.41 -13.75
C LYS A 5 12.86 -14.71 -13.02
N ILE A 6 13.51 -15.81 -13.42
CA ILE A 6 13.35 -17.13 -12.80
C ILE A 6 13.73 -17.09 -11.31
N LYS A 7 14.85 -16.43 -10.97
CA LYS A 7 15.28 -16.26 -9.58
C LYS A 7 14.24 -15.52 -8.75
N ASN A 8 13.67 -14.44 -9.27
CA ASN A 8 12.66 -13.64 -8.56
C ASN A 8 11.35 -14.41 -8.37
N THR A 9 10.93 -15.22 -9.33
CA THR A 9 9.74 -16.09 -9.18
C THR A 9 9.95 -17.14 -8.08
N ILE A 10 11.12 -17.79 -8.02
CA ILE A 10 11.43 -18.75 -6.96
C ILE A 10 11.45 -18.06 -5.59
N LEU A 11 12.02 -16.84 -5.52
CA LEU A 11 12.02 -16.01 -4.31
C LEU A 11 10.59 -15.70 -3.86
N ALA A 12 9.73 -15.21 -4.76
CA ALA A 12 8.33 -14.89 -4.47
C ALA A 12 7.55 -16.11 -3.95
N LYS A 13 7.63 -17.25 -4.64
CA LYS A 13 7.01 -18.50 -4.20
C LYS A 13 7.46 -18.93 -2.81
N THR A 14 8.76 -18.82 -2.54
CA THR A 14 9.32 -19.21 -1.25
C THR A 14 8.93 -18.23 -0.15
N TYR A 15 8.80 -16.95 -0.47
CA TYR A 15 8.35 -15.89 0.44
C TYR A 15 6.90 -16.10 0.89
N LEU A 16 6.00 -16.38 -0.06
CA LEU A 16 4.59 -16.70 0.23
C LEU A 16 4.48 -17.98 1.10
N LYS A 17 5.25 -19.03 0.79
CA LYS A 17 5.29 -20.27 1.58
C LYS A 17 5.87 -20.12 2.99
N ASN A 18 6.53 -19.00 3.28
CA ASN A 18 7.14 -18.72 4.58
C ASN A 18 6.42 -17.58 5.30
N ASP A 19 5.10 -17.44 5.07
CA ASP A 19 4.25 -16.50 5.80
C ASP A 19 4.76 -15.05 5.71
N LEU A 20 5.24 -14.67 4.52
CA LEU A 20 5.78 -13.33 4.26
C LEU A 20 7.01 -12.98 5.13
N ASN A 21 7.73 -13.98 5.63
CA ASN A 21 8.94 -13.78 6.41
C ASN A 21 10.20 -13.80 5.53
N ALA A 22 10.76 -12.61 5.29
CA ALA A 22 11.92 -12.44 4.40
C ALA A 22 13.19 -13.11 4.96
N THR A 23 13.40 -13.06 6.27
CA THR A 23 14.57 -13.67 6.92
C THR A 23 14.53 -15.20 6.82
N LYS A 24 13.37 -15.81 7.12
CA LYS A 24 13.13 -17.25 6.97
C LYS A 24 13.30 -17.70 5.52
N THR A 25 12.82 -16.89 4.58
CA THR A 25 12.99 -17.11 3.14
C THR A 25 14.46 -17.12 2.73
N MET A 26 15.25 -16.14 3.17
CA MET A 26 16.68 -16.09 2.87
C MET A 26 17.44 -17.26 3.48
N ARG A 27 17.13 -17.64 4.72
CA ARG A 27 17.77 -18.81 5.36
C ARG A 27 17.42 -20.12 4.66
N LYS A 28 16.20 -20.25 4.11
CA LYS A 28 15.81 -21.43 3.34
C LYS A 28 16.55 -21.53 1.99
N LEU A 29 16.72 -20.40 1.31
CA LEU A 29 17.38 -20.37 -0.01
C LEU A 29 18.91 -20.32 0.08
N LYS A 30 19.45 -19.81 1.18
CA LYS A 30 20.88 -19.69 1.46
C LYS A 30 21.17 -20.14 2.90
N PRO A 31 21.20 -21.45 3.17
CA PRO A 31 21.30 -21.96 4.54
C PRO A 31 22.63 -21.66 5.24
N HIS A 32 23.68 -21.37 4.48
CA HIS A 32 25.03 -21.08 4.99
C HIS A 32 25.20 -19.66 5.56
N ILE A 33 24.22 -18.76 5.38
CA ILE A 33 24.36 -17.38 5.85
C ILE A 33 23.91 -17.23 7.31
N THR A 34 24.54 -16.31 8.02
CA THR A 34 24.15 -15.96 9.39
C THR A 34 22.77 -15.29 9.44
N ASN A 35 22.16 -15.24 10.62
CA ASN A 35 20.88 -14.56 10.82
C ASN A 35 20.94 -13.06 10.46
N GLY A 36 22.05 -12.37 10.80
CA GLY A 36 22.24 -10.96 10.46
C GLY A 36 22.31 -10.76 8.95
N THR A 37 23.07 -11.60 8.25
CA THR A 37 23.17 -11.58 6.79
C THR A 37 21.83 -11.90 6.11
N ALA A 38 21.05 -12.84 6.67
CA ALA A 38 19.70 -13.15 6.17
C ALA A 38 18.73 -11.98 6.29
N LYS A 39 18.76 -11.25 7.41
CA LYS A 39 17.95 -10.02 7.60
C LYS A 39 18.32 -8.96 6.55
N PHE A 40 19.62 -8.73 6.34
CA PHE A 40 20.10 -7.77 5.35
C PHE A 40 19.64 -8.10 3.93
N TYR A 41 19.87 -9.34 3.47
CA TYR A 41 19.41 -9.77 2.14
C TYR A 41 17.90 -9.82 2.02
N GLY A 42 17.18 -10.14 3.10
CA GLY A 42 15.73 -10.11 3.15
C GLY A 42 15.19 -8.70 2.89
N SER A 43 15.73 -7.70 3.59
CA SER A 43 15.39 -6.30 3.35
C SER A 43 15.70 -5.86 1.92
N LYS A 44 16.88 -6.23 1.39
CA LYS A 44 17.25 -5.91 -0.01
C LYS A 44 16.33 -6.57 -1.04
N MET A 45 15.86 -7.79 -0.77
CA MET A 45 14.90 -8.48 -1.63
C MET A 45 13.56 -7.73 -1.69
N LEU A 46 13.03 -7.31 -0.55
CA LEU A 46 11.74 -6.61 -0.48
C LEU A 46 11.77 -5.29 -1.27
N ASN A 47 12.91 -4.61 -1.33
CA ASN A 47 13.04 -3.37 -2.10
C ASN A 47 13.38 -3.58 -3.59
N ASN A 48 13.44 -4.83 -4.06
CA ASN A 48 13.77 -5.12 -5.46
C ASN A 48 12.52 -5.10 -6.34
N ALA A 49 12.48 -4.19 -7.33
CA ALA A 49 11.34 -4.06 -8.24
C ALA A 49 11.01 -5.34 -9.03
N GLY A 50 12.04 -6.13 -9.40
CA GLY A 50 11.85 -7.40 -10.10
C GLY A 50 11.24 -8.48 -9.22
N PHE A 51 11.55 -8.47 -7.92
CA PHE A 51 10.91 -9.34 -6.93
C PHE A 51 9.45 -8.90 -6.69
N GLN A 52 9.21 -7.59 -6.52
CA GLN A 52 7.86 -7.05 -6.30
C GLN A 52 6.90 -7.42 -7.44
N ARG A 53 7.37 -7.29 -8.70
CA ARG A 53 6.58 -7.75 -9.86
C ARG A 53 6.32 -9.25 -9.82
N ALA A 54 7.35 -10.06 -9.56
CA ALA A 54 7.19 -11.51 -9.48
C ALA A 54 6.28 -11.96 -8.33
N LEU A 55 6.26 -11.22 -7.21
CA LEU A 55 5.36 -11.44 -6.09
C LEU A 55 3.92 -11.15 -6.49
N LYS A 56 3.66 -10.02 -7.16
CA LYS A 56 2.34 -9.68 -7.69
C LYS A 56 1.84 -10.73 -8.68
N ASP A 57 2.66 -11.10 -9.66
CA ASP A 57 2.31 -12.12 -10.66
C ASP A 57 1.97 -13.47 -10.00
N GLU A 58 2.72 -13.86 -8.96
CA GLU A 58 2.46 -15.10 -8.22
C GLU A 58 1.15 -15.00 -7.42
N MET A 59 0.87 -13.87 -6.78
CA MET A 59 -0.40 -13.64 -6.07
C MET A 59 -1.59 -13.63 -7.02
N ASP A 60 -1.45 -13.02 -8.20
CA ASP A 60 -2.46 -13.05 -9.28
C ASP A 60 -2.73 -14.49 -9.74
N SER A 61 -1.67 -15.29 -9.92
CA SER A 61 -1.81 -16.70 -10.31
C SER A 61 -2.54 -17.56 -9.27
N GLN A 62 -2.56 -17.13 -8.01
CA GLN A 62 -3.29 -17.77 -6.91
C GLN A 62 -4.72 -17.20 -6.73
N GLY A 63 -5.16 -16.30 -7.62
CA GLY A 63 -6.48 -15.67 -7.57
C GLY A 63 -6.59 -14.50 -6.58
N ILE A 64 -5.47 -14.07 -5.98
CA ILE A 64 -5.43 -12.91 -5.06
C ILE A 64 -5.27 -11.63 -5.89
N THR A 65 -6.21 -11.40 -6.81
CA THR A 65 -6.24 -10.24 -7.72
C THR A 65 -6.93 -9.04 -7.07
N SER A 66 -6.63 -7.82 -7.54
CA SER A 66 -7.21 -6.57 -7.01
C SER A 66 -8.74 -6.52 -7.18
N GLU A 67 -9.27 -7.07 -8.27
CA GLU A 67 -10.70 -7.20 -8.55
C GLU A 67 -11.37 -8.10 -7.51
N LYS A 68 -10.80 -9.30 -7.27
CA LYS A 68 -11.33 -10.25 -6.29
C LYS A 68 -11.28 -9.72 -4.86
N LEU A 69 -10.21 -9.01 -4.50
CA LEU A 69 -10.09 -8.37 -3.19
C LEU A 69 -11.13 -7.28 -3.01
N THR A 70 -11.40 -6.48 -4.04
CA THR A 70 -12.45 -5.45 -4.04
C THR A 70 -13.84 -6.07 -3.93
N GLU A 71 -14.10 -7.17 -4.65
CA GLU A 71 -15.35 -7.92 -4.57
C GLU A 71 -15.60 -8.42 -3.13
N LEU A 72 -14.58 -9.01 -2.50
CA LEU A 72 -14.67 -9.46 -1.11
C LEU A 72 -14.89 -8.30 -0.12
N LEU A 73 -14.24 -7.16 -0.34
CA LEU A 73 -14.42 -5.98 0.49
C LEU A 73 -15.86 -5.45 0.39
N ASN A 74 -16.38 -5.31 -0.84
CA ASN A 74 -17.76 -4.87 -1.08
C ASN A 74 -18.77 -5.84 -0.46
N ARG A 75 -18.53 -7.14 -0.57
CA ARG A 75 -19.35 -8.16 0.09
C ARG A 75 -19.35 -7.95 1.61
N ASN A 76 -18.19 -7.75 2.22
CA ASN A 76 -18.09 -7.54 3.67
C ASN A 76 -18.76 -6.24 4.12
N MET A 77 -18.74 -5.18 3.30
CA MET A 77 -19.46 -3.94 3.58
C MET A 77 -20.99 -4.10 3.55
N GLY A 78 -21.50 -5.02 2.73
CA GLY A 78 -22.94 -5.32 2.65
C GLY A 78 -23.46 -6.26 3.73
N GLN A 79 -22.61 -6.77 4.62
CA GLN A 79 -23.02 -7.67 5.70
C GLN A 79 -23.47 -6.89 6.93
N GLU A 80 -24.55 -7.34 7.56
CA GLU A 80 -25.06 -6.75 8.82
C GLU A 80 -24.03 -6.85 9.96
N ASN A 81 -23.26 -7.93 9.98
CA ASN A 81 -22.21 -8.16 10.96
C ASN A 81 -20.85 -7.76 10.39
N ASN A 82 -20.15 -6.86 11.09
CA ASN A 82 -18.79 -6.49 10.74
C ASN A 82 -17.83 -7.69 10.85
N LEU A 83 -17.03 -7.92 9.80
CA LEU A 83 -15.99 -8.96 9.76
C LEU A 83 -14.57 -8.35 9.85
N PRO A 84 -14.13 -7.91 11.03
CA PRO A 84 -12.86 -7.19 11.18
C PRO A 84 -11.66 -8.01 10.70
N ALA A 85 -11.62 -9.31 11.01
CA ALA A 85 -10.53 -10.20 10.59
C ALA A 85 -10.42 -10.31 9.07
N SER A 86 -11.56 -10.39 8.36
CA SER A 86 -11.55 -10.45 6.90
C SER A 86 -11.10 -9.13 6.30
N ASN A 87 -11.53 -7.99 6.86
CA ASN A 87 -11.14 -6.67 6.37
C ASN A 87 -9.63 -6.43 6.58
N THR A 88 -9.07 -6.85 7.72
CA THR A 88 -7.62 -6.80 7.96
C THR A 88 -6.86 -7.68 6.97
N ALA A 89 -7.36 -8.87 6.66
CA ALA A 89 -6.72 -9.75 5.67
C ALA A 89 -6.70 -9.13 4.27
N ILE A 90 -7.81 -8.51 3.85
CA ILE A 90 -7.92 -7.82 2.55
C ILE A 90 -6.95 -6.62 2.49
N ASP A 91 -6.90 -5.81 3.54
CA ASP A 91 -5.99 -4.67 3.65
C ASP A 91 -4.51 -5.11 3.57
N MET A 92 -4.14 -6.18 4.28
CA MET A 92 -2.80 -6.77 4.17
C MET A 92 -2.50 -7.26 2.76
N ALA A 93 -3.46 -7.88 2.07
CA ALA A 93 -3.27 -8.35 0.70
C ALA A 93 -3.00 -7.19 -0.27
N PHE A 94 -3.74 -6.08 -0.18
CA PHE A 94 -3.47 -4.88 -0.98
C PHE A 94 -2.08 -4.29 -0.71
N LYS A 95 -1.66 -4.24 0.56
CA LYS A 95 -0.33 -3.75 0.95
C LYS A 95 0.80 -4.61 0.41
N VAL A 96 0.67 -5.95 0.51
CA VAL A 96 1.69 -6.89 0.04
C VAL A 96 1.82 -6.87 -1.48
N ARG A 97 0.70 -6.70 -2.20
CA ARG A 97 0.69 -6.54 -3.67
C ARG A 97 1.29 -5.22 -4.15
N GLY A 98 1.36 -4.22 -3.27
CA GLY A 98 1.77 -2.86 -3.63
C GLY A 98 0.70 -2.05 -4.35
N ASP A 99 -0.55 -2.54 -4.39
CA ASP A 99 -1.69 -1.83 -4.96
C ASP A 99 -2.30 -0.81 -3.96
N TYR A 100 -1.80 -0.81 -2.72
CA TYR A 100 -2.21 0.13 -1.69
C TYR A 100 -1.72 1.54 -2.02
N ALA A 101 -2.61 2.36 -2.58
CA ALA A 101 -2.39 3.79 -2.75
C ALA A 101 -3.13 4.54 -1.62
N PRO A 102 -2.46 4.92 -0.52
CA PRO A 102 -3.09 5.81 0.43
C PRO A 102 -3.31 7.15 -0.26
N GLU A 103 -4.56 7.56 -0.40
CA GLU A 103 -4.87 8.94 -0.78
C GLU A 103 -4.23 9.85 0.27
N LYS A 104 -3.20 10.59 -0.12
CA LYS A 104 -2.67 11.67 0.71
C LYS A 104 -3.74 12.75 0.77
N LYS A 105 -4.58 12.71 1.81
CA LYS A 105 -5.43 13.85 2.16
C LYS A 105 -4.49 15.00 2.52
N LEU A 106 -4.43 15.99 1.64
CA LEU A 106 -3.69 17.21 1.87
C LEU A 106 -4.43 17.97 2.98
N ASN A 107 -4.02 17.80 4.23
CA ASN A 107 -4.54 18.60 5.33
C ASN A 107 -3.89 19.98 5.24
N VAL A 108 -4.58 20.91 4.57
CA VAL A 108 -4.23 22.33 4.59
C VAL A 108 -4.72 22.91 5.91
N ASN A 109 -3.86 22.90 6.92
CA ASN A 109 -4.08 23.68 8.13
C ASN A 109 -3.72 25.14 7.84
N LEU A 110 -4.70 25.92 7.41
CA LEU A 110 -4.61 27.38 7.35
C LEU A 110 -4.72 27.93 8.77
N THR A 111 -3.59 28.09 9.45
CA THR A 111 -3.53 28.86 10.70
C THR A 111 -3.50 30.35 10.34
N LEU A 112 -4.66 30.90 9.99
CA LEU A 112 -4.79 32.32 9.70
C LEU A 112 -4.72 33.09 11.03
N GLN A 113 -3.54 33.66 11.32
CA GLN A 113 -3.38 34.53 12.48
C GLN A 113 -3.97 35.92 12.18
N GLY A 114 -5.08 36.22 12.85
CA GLY A 114 -5.61 37.56 13.17
C GLY A 114 -5.68 38.58 12.03
N LYS A 115 -4.54 39.16 11.63
CA LYS A 115 -4.49 40.32 10.73
C LYS A 115 -4.68 39.99 9.24
N GLU A 116 -4.33 38.78 8.81
CA GLU A 116 -4.50 38.38 7.39
C GLU A 116 -5.92 37.89 7.09
N LEU A 117 -6.61 37.31 8.08
CA LEU A 117 -8.00 36.88 7.97
C LEU A 117 -8.94 38.08 7.82
N ASP A 118 -8.75 39.11 8.65
CA ASP A 118 -9.58 40.31 8.62
C ASP A 118 -9.46 41.07 7.30
N LYS A 119 -8.27 41.07 6.69
CA LYS A 119 -8.03 41.71 5.39
C LYS A 119 -8.71 40.93 4.25
N ALA A 120 -8.60 39.61 4.26
CA ALA A 120 -9.24 38.73 3.27
C ALA A 120 -10.78 38.75 3.38
N ILE A 121 -11.32 38.83 4.60
CA ILE A 121 -12.77 38.97 4.84
C ILE A 121 -13.26 40.33 4.31
N LYS A 122 -12.50 41.41 4.53
CA LYS A 122 -12.86 42.75 4.04
C LYS A 122 -12.90 42.82 2.52
N GLU A 123 -11.87 42.29 1.84
CA GLU A 123 -11.82 42.25 0.38
C GLU A 123 -12.97 41.44 -0.21
N LYS A 124 -13.30 40.28 0.38
CA LYS A 124 -14.42 39.45 -0.09
C LYS A 124 -15.79 40.07 0.19
N LEU A 125 -15.96 40.81 1.27
CA LEU A 125 -17.19 41.56 1.55
C LEU A 125 -17.38 42.76 0.63
N GLU A 126 -16.30 43.43 0.23
CA GLU A 126 -16.36 44.52 -0.76
C GLU A 126 -16.72 43.99 -2.16
N GLU A 127 -16.17 42.85 -2.58
CA GLU A 127 -16.58 42.18 -3.82
C GLU A 127 -18.07 41.81 -3.84
N ILE A 128 -18.62 41.32 -2.73
CA ILE A 128 -20.05 40.97 -2.63
C ILE A 128 -20.92 42.22 -2.70
N LYS A 129 -20.53 43.33 -2.06
CA LYS A 129 -21.28 44.59 -2.15
C LYS A 129 -21.32 45.16 -3.56
N LEU A 130 -20.20 45.12 -4.28
CA LEU A 130 -20.13 45.58 -5.67
C LEU A 130 -20.97 44.73 -6.62
N LEU A 131 -21.16 43.43 -6.34
CA LEU A 131 -22.07 42.55 -7.06
C LEU A 131 -23.54 42.69 -6.66
N SER A 132 -23.81 43.22 -5.46
CA SER A 132 -25.15 43.48 -4.92
C SER A 132 -25.72 44.83 -5.38
N ASP A 133 -24.85 45.79 -5.72
CA ASP A 133 -25.22 47.13 -6.18
C ASP A 133 -25.19 47.26 -7.73
N ALA A 134 -24.96 46.16 -8.45
CA ALA A 134 -25.01 46.03 -9.92
C ALA A 134 -26.29 45.33 -10.38
#